data_AF-A0A543GEH8-F1
#
_entry.id   AF-A0A543GEH8-F1
#
_cell.length_a   1.000
_cell.length_b   1.000
_cell.length_c   1.000
_cell.angle_alpha   90.00
_cell.angle_beta   90.00
_cell.angle_gamma   90.00
#
_symmetry.space_group_name_H-M   'P 1'
#
loop_
_entity.id
_entity.type
_entity.pdbx_description
1 polymer ?
#
loop_
_entity_poly.entity_id
_entity_poly.type
_entity_poly.pdbx_seq_one_letter_code
_entity_poly.pdbx_strand_id
1 'polypeptide(L)' 'MTHSEPAGGIADVMAGMPEVWRRLLAAHQPDRLGRCASCRTSSGSGERWPCSLHQIASEAKRLHGLQLGQAVAGD' A
#
# COMPACT_ATOMS: atom_id res chain seq x y z
N MET A 1 -4.92 -19.72 -15.44
CA MET A 1 -3.96 -19.78 -14.32
C MET A 1 -2.91 -18.72 -14.61
N THR A 2 -2.74 -17.79 -13.66
CA THR A 2 -1.67 -16.77 -13.56
C THR A 2 -1.57 -15.76 -14.71
N HIS A 3 -2.31 -14.65 -14.62
CA HIS A 3 -1.75 -13.41 -15.14
C HIS A 3 -0.53 -13.07 -14.28
N SER A 4 0.66 -13.38 -14.81
CA SER A 4 1.90 -12.77 -14.35
C SER A 4 1.88 -11.32 -14.84
N GLU A 5 1.26 -10.44 -14.06
CA GLU A 5 1.39 -9.00 -14.27
C GLU A 5 2.85 -8.62 -13.93
N PRO A 6 3.55 -7.85 -14.79
CA PRO A 6 4.95 -7.54 -14.59
C PRO A 6 5.12 -6.81 -13.25
N ALA A 7 6.30 -7.00 -12.64
CA ALA A 7 6.73 -6.44 -11.37
C ALA A 7 6.84 -4.89 -11.33
N GLY A 8 5.92 -4.17 -11.98
CA GLY A 8 5.72 -2.73 -11.97
C GLY A 8 4.27 -2.38 -11.64
N GLY A 9 3.67 -3.09 -10.69
CA GLY A 9 2.35 -2.73 -10.14
C GLY A 9 2.42 -1.37 -9.46
N ILE A 10 1.27 -0.73 -9.23
CA ILE A 10 1.20 0.60 -8.58
C ILE A 10 1.95 0.65 -7.24
N ALA A 11 2.13 -0.50 -6.57
CA ALA A 11 2.93 -0.66 -5.35
C ALA A 11 4.45 -0.51 -5.59
N ASP A 12 4.99 -0.94 -6.72
CA ASP A 12 6.41 -0.82 -7.06
C ASP A 12 6.79 0.64 -7.38
N VAL A 13 5.99 1.31 -8.21
CA VAL A 13 6.12 2.75 -8.46
C VAL A 13 6.00 3.54 -7.15
N MET A 14 5.06 3.15 -6.30
CA MET A 14 4.88 3.77 -4.99
C MET A 14 6.04 3.46 -4.04
N ALA A 15 6.69 2.30 -4.13
CA ALA A 15 7.86 1.96 -3.31
C ALA A 15 9.03 2.93 -3.51
N GLY A 16 9.19 3.44 -4.75
CA GLY A 16 10.11 4.53 -5.06
C GLY A 16 9.72 5.89 -4.46
N MET A 17 8.49 6.04 -3.95
CA MET A 17 7.94 7.28 -3.39
C MET A 17 7.53 7.10 -1.92
N PRO A 18 8.48 7.07 -0.97
CA PRO A 18 8.19 6.72 0.42
C PRO A 18 7.24 7.66 1.14
N GLU A 19 7.19 8.94 0.76
CA GLU A 19 6.20 9.88 1.28
C GLU A 19 4.75 9.51 0.95
N VAL A 20 4.50 8.92 -0.23
CA VAL A 20 3.16 8.61 -0.72
C VAL A 20 2.55 7.45 0.07
N TRP A 21 3.25 6.30 0.15
CA TRP A 21 2.73 5.17 0.91
C TRP A 21 2.69 5.47 2.42
N ARG A 22 3.62 6.26 2.96
CA ARG A 22 3.55 6.70 4.38
C ARG A 22 2.29 7.51 4.66
N ARG A 23 1.96 8.46 3.77
CA ARG A 23 0.75 9.28 3.91
C ARG A 23 -0.52 8.45 3.75
N LEU A 24 -0.53 7.48 2.83
CA LEU A 24 -1.65 6.56 2.67
C LEU A 24 -1.85 5.67 3.90
N LEU A 25 -0.79 5.08 4.47
CA LEU A 25 -0.90 4.29 5.69
C LEU A 25 -1.36 5.13 6.90
N ALA A 26 -0.94 6.39 6.98
CA ALA A 26 -1.37 7.30 8.04
C ALA A 26 -2.84 7.75 7.88
N ALA A 27 -3.29 7.96 6.64
CA ALA A 27 -4.67 8.36 6.36
C ALA A 27 -5.65 7.18 6.45
N HIS A 28 -5.25 5.99 5.97
CA HIS A 28 -6.09 4.80 5.94
C HIS A 28 -5.87 3.98 7.21
N GLN A 29 -6.60 4.33 8.27
CA GLN A 29 -6.59 3.59 9.54
C GLN A 29 -7.89 2.78 9.74
N PRO A 30 -7.84 1.70 10.54
CA PRO A 30 -9.03 0.97 10.93
C PRO A 30 -9.90 1.85 11.82
N ASP A 31 -11.16 2.01 11.42
CA ASP A 31 -12.22 2.57 12.24
C ASP A 31 -12.75 1.53 13.24
N ARG A 32 -13.40 1.98 14.31
CA ARG A 32 -13.98 1.11 15.36
C ARG A 32 -15.01 0.11 14.82
N LEU A 33 -15.56 0.35 13.63
CA LEU A 33 -16.50 -0.54 12.94
C LEU A 33 -15.81 -1.58 12.03
N GLY A 34 -14.47 -1.70 12.06
CA GLY A 34 -13.73 -2.62 11.19
C GLY A 34 -13.73 -2.20 9.71
N ARG A 35 -13.77 -0.89 9.45
CA ARG A 35 -13.78 -0.28 8.11
C ARG A 35 -12.67 0.75 8.01
N CYS A 36 -12.27 1.15 6.82
CA CYS A 36 -11.33 2.24 6.66
C CYS A 36 -12.01 3.58 6.95
N ALA A 37 -11.42 4.39 7.84
CA ALA A 37 -11.94 5.71 8.21
C ALA A 37 -11.85 6.74 7.06
N SER A 38 -10.86 6.61 6.17
CA SER A 38 -10.60 7.57 5.09
C SER A 38 -11.15 7.14 3.73
N CYS A 39 -11.36 5.85 3.49
CA CYS A 39 -12.03 5.38 2.28
C CYS A 39 -13.50 5.75 2.38
N ARG A 40 -13.94 6.84 1.75
CA ARG A 40 -15.36 7.10 1.54
C ARG A 40 -15.71 6.57 0.15
N THR A 41 -16.41 5.45 0.09
CA THR A 41 -17.03 5.00 -1.16
C THR A 41 -18.19 5.94 -1.52
N SER A 42 -18.63 5.96 -2.78
CA SER A 42 -19.75 6.80 -3.22
C SER A 42 -21.05 6.56 -2.43
N SER A 43 -21.16 5.42 -1.73
CA SER A 43 -22.27 5.07 -0.85
C SER A 43 -22.09 5.55 0.61
N GLY A 44 -21.02 6.28 0.93
CA GLY A 44 -20.72 6.80 2.27
C GLY A 44 -20.27 5.75 3.30
N SER A 45 -20.38 4.46 2.98
CA SER A 45 -19.83 3.39 3.80
C SER A 45 -18.33 3.27 3.59
N GLY A 46 -17.57 3.32 4.70
CA GLY A 46 -16.16 2.96 4.70
C GLY A 46 -15.93 1.60 4.05
N GLU A 47 -14.91 1.47 3.21
CA GLU A 47 -14.55 0.16 2.65
C GLU A 47 -14.17 -0.81 3.77
N ARG A 48 -14.42 -2.11 3.59
CA ARG A 48 -14.07 -3.14 4.58
C ARG A 48 -12.57 -3.08 4.84
N TRP A 49 -12.20 -3.03 6.12
CA TRP A 49 -10.80 -3.10 6.50
C TRP A 49 -10.28 -4.54 6.38
N PRO A 50 -9.04 -4.76 5.89
CA PRO A 50 -8.13 -3.78 5.32
C PRO A 50 -8.54 -3.35 3.89
N CYS A 51 -8.54 -2.05 3.63
CA CYS A 51 -8.92 -1.53 2.32
C CYS A 51 -7.82 -1.74 1.26
N SER A 52 -8.19 -1.76 -0.01
CA SER A 52 -7.26 -2.03 -1.11
C SER A 52 -6.07 -1.05 -1.14
N LEU A 53 -6.30 0.23 -0.85
CA LEU A 53 -5.23 1.24 -0.76
C LEU A 53 -4.22 0.96 0.37
N HIS A 54 -4.69 0.48 1.52
CA HIS A 54 -3.80 0.14 2.64
C HIS A 54 -2.94 -1.07 2.28
N GLN A 55 -3.52 -2.06 1.60
CA GLN A 55 -2.79 -3.24 1.12
C GLN A 55 -1.69 -2.83 0.13
N ILE A 56 -2.01 -1.99 -0.85
CA ILE A 56 -1.04 -1.48 -1.83
C ILE A 56 0.08 -0.67 -1.15
N ALA A 57 -0.26 0.22 -0.22
CA ALA A 57 0.72 1.03 0.49
C ALA A 57 1.61 0.18 1.42
N SER A 58 1.04 -0.85 2.05
CA SER A 58 1.80 -1.80 2.86
C SER A 58 2.76 -2.62 2.01
N GLU A 59 2.34 -3.01 0.80
CA GLU A 59 3.20 -3.72 -0.14
C GLU A 59 4.33 -2.81 -0.67
N ALA A 60 4.02 -1.55 -0.99
CA ALA A 60 5.03 -0.56 -1.37
C ALA A 60 6.11 -0.36 -0.28
N LYS A 61 5.70 -0.31 0.99
CA LYS A 61 6.63 -0.27 2.13
C LYS A 61 7.53 -1.51 2.18
N ARG A 62 6.97 -2.70 1.92
CA ARG A 62 7.72 -3.97 1.92
C ARG A 62 8.75 -3.98 0.77
N LEU A 63 8.33 -3.60 -0.44
CA LEU A 63 9.19 -3.50 -1.61
C LEU A 63 10.32 -2.48 -1.39
N HIS A 64 10.02 -1.32 -0.80
CA HIS A 64 11.04 -0.32 -0.46
C HIS A 64 12.11 -0.88 0.48
N GLY A 65 11.71 -1.63 1.52
CA GLY A 65 12.65 -2.31 2.42
C GLY A 65 13.52 -3.35 1.71
N LEU A 66 12.97 -4.08 0.74
CA LEU A 66 13.72 -5.03 -0.08
C LEU A 66 14.72 -4.33 -0.99
N GLN A 67 14.31 -3.22 -1.64
CA GLN A 67 15.19 -2.40 -2.49
C GLN A 67 16.37 -1.83 -1.70
N LEU A 68 16.12 -1.33 -0.49
CA LEU A 68 17.18 -0.86 0.41
C LEU A 68 18.12 -2.00 0.82
N GLY A 69 17.59 -3.18 1.14
CA GLY A 69 18.41 -4.35 1.45
C GLY A 69 19.29 -4.82 0.28
N GLN A 70 18.76 -4.75 -0.95
CA GLN A 70 19.52 -5.05 -2.16
C GLN A 70 20.63 -4.04 -2.45
N ALA A 71 20.39 -2.76 -2.18
CA ALA A 71 21.41 -1.72 -2.34
C ALA A 71 22.59 -1.88 -1.36
N VAL A 72 22.35 -2.43 -0.17
CA VAL A 72 23.40 -2.67 0.85
C VAL A 72 24.19 -3.96 0.60
N ALA A 73 23.60 -4.95 -0.08
CA ALA A 73 24.25 -6.24 -0.37
C ALA A 73 25.16 -6.22 -1.63
N GLY A 74 25.32 -5.05 -2.27
CA GLY A 74 26.06 -4.89 -3.52
C GLY A 74 27.41 -4.18 -3.43
N ASP A 75 27.95 -3.96 -2.22
CA ASP A 75 29.28 -3.35 -1.97
C ASP A 75 30.34 -4.42 -1.65
#